data_AF-A0A966DG00-F1
#
_entry.id   AF-A0A966DG00-F1
#
_cell.length_a   1.000
_cell.length_b   1.000
_cell.length_c   1.000
_cell.angle_alpha   90.00
_cell.angle_beta   90.00
_cell.angle_gamma   90.00
#
_symmetry.space_group_name_H-M   'P 1'
#
loop_
_entity.id
_entity.type
_entity.pdbx_description
1 polymer ?
#
loop_
_entity_poly.entity_id
_entity_poly.type
_entity_poly.pdbx_seq_one_letter_code
_entity_poly.pdbx_strand_id
1 'polypeptide(L)'
;MAEENSVGKTFGYGMCNPVIKKMAKKSHTLEMTKHEATYKGIAGKTIYFLILCVVGFAAFFVLHNIFMQSAESFGGVLTIGDVEELEGIMAINTCVYEALVFIVAGIIVLFTPLMAWLIRPTIPVVGTLYAICEGYFIGAITEALTADYKWISLVAFILTAAIVSVMLFLYVKRIVKVTKKFKTVLSTLFLVMIFGGIAIFLLSFVPFLRPIIMGITTFMNNPIISIGMSVLYIVIAALFLLVDFDVIEECVEQKMPKKLEWMAAFGLVYTVIYIYFKILNLILQLTSRGNRE
;
A
#
# COMPACT_ATOMS: atom_id res chain seq x y z
N MET A 1 -21.95 -51.00 -28.97
CA MET A 1 -21.48 -50.09 -27.90
C MET A 1 -21.09 -48.79 -28.60
N ALA A 2 -22.09 -47.96 -28.86
CA ALA A 2 -22.46 -46.80 -28.04
C ALA A 2 -21.61 -45.60 -28.49
N GLU A 3 -22.10 -44.67 -29.32
CA GLU A 3 -23.16 -43.68 -29.04
C GLU A 3 -22.75 -42.73 -27.89
N GLU A 4 -22.96 -41.43 -28.10
CA GLU A 4 -22.57 -40.26 -27.28
C GLU A 4 -21.18 -39.64 -27.52
N ASN A 5 -21.12 -38.66 -28.43
CA ASN A 5 -20.76 -37.25 -28.11
C ASN A 5 -20.55 -36.35 -29.35
N SER A 6 -21.24 -36.63 -30.45
CA SER A 6 -21.43 -35.67 -31.55
C SER A 6 -22.69 -34.81 -31.41
N VAL A 7 -23.37 -34.88 -30.25
CA VAL A 7 -24.59 -34.11 -29.97
C VAL A 7 -24.22 -32.72 -29.47
N GLY A 8 -24.29 -31.72 -30.36
CA GLY A 8 -24.18 -30.32 -29.97
C GLY A 8 -23.77 -29.36 -31.07
N LYS A 9 -23.29 -29.86 -32.21
CA LYS A 9 -23.15 -29.04 -33.43
C LYS A 9 -24.46 -29.17 -34.21
N THR A 10 -25.10 -28.03 -34.51
CA THR A 10 -26.33 -27.87 -35.34
C THR A 10 -27.69 -27.86 -34.64
N PHE A 11 -27.84 -27.24 -33.46
CA PHE A 11 -29.17 -26.65 -33.16
C PHE A 11 -29.29 -25.33 -33.91
N GLY A 12 -30.16 -25.32 -34.92
CA GLY A 12 -30.23 -24.29 -35.96
C GLY A 12 -30.46 -22.87 -35.44
N TYR A 13 -29.47 -22.00 -35.66
CA TYR A 13 -29.63 -20.55 -35.63
C TYR A 13 -30.35 -19.98 -36.87
N GLY A 14 -31.08 -20.82 -37.62
CA GLY A 14 -31.81 -20.41 -38.83
C GLY A 14 -33.21 -19.84 -38.57
N MET A 15 -33.84 -20.15 -37.42
CA MET A 15 -35.23 -19.76 -37.14
C MET A 15 -35.47 -19.34 -35.68
N CYS A 16 -34.48 -18.77 -35.00
CA CYS A 16 -34.75 -18.19 -33.68
C CYS A 16 -35.61 -16.94 -33.82
N ASN A 17 -36.75 -16.91 -33.12
CA ASN A 17 -37.62 -15.75 -32.97
C ASN A 17 -36.75 -14.48 -32.69
N PRO A 18 -36.99 -13.34 -33.36
CA PRO A 18 -36.22 -12.11 -33.15
C PRO A 18 -36.13 -11.69 -31.68
N VAL A 19 -37.11 -12.06 -30.85
CA VAL A 19 -37.10 -11.84 -29.40
C VAL A 19 -36.06 -12.72 -28.69
N ILE A 20 -35.97 -14.01 -29.03
CA ILE A 20 -34.95 -14.94 -28.47
C ILE A 20 -33.55 -14.50 -28.90
N LYS A 21 -33.37 -14.02 -30.13
CA LYS A 21 -32.09 -13.48 -30.59
C LYS A 21 -31.66 -12.23 -29.81
N LYS A 22 -32.62 -11.36 -29.46
CA LYS A 22 -32.38 -10.20 -28.58
C LYS A 22 -32.05 -10.63 -27.15
N MET A 23 -32.75 -11.64 -26.61
CA MET A 23 -32.47 -12.17 -25.28
C MET A 23 -31.12 -12.87 -25.20
N ALA A 24 -30.77 -13.70 -26.18
CA ALA A 24 -29.47 -14.36 -26.27
C ALA A 24 -28.35 -13.34 -26.42
N LYS A 25 -28.48 -12.33 -27.30
CA LYS A 25 -27.52 -11.23 -27.40
C LYS A 25 -27.42 -10.46 -26.09
N LYS A 26 -28.53 -10.12 -25.44
CA LYS A 26 -28.53 -9.42 -24.15
C LYS A 26 -27.90 -10.27 -23.05
N SER A 27 -28.17 -11.57 -23.00
CA SER A 27 -27.56 -12.53 -22.06
C SER A 27 -26.05 -12.64 -22.29
N HIS A 28 -25.61 -12.81 -23.53
CA HIS A 28 -24.19 -12.88 -23.88
C HIS A 28 -23.47 -11.56 -23.60
N THR A 29 -24.14 -10.42 -23.84
CA THR A 29 -23.59 -9.10 -23.48
C THR A 29 -23.56 -8.92 -21.97
N LEU A 30 -24.56 -9.41 -21.24
CA LEU A 30 -24.61 -9.39 -19.77
C LEU A 30 -23.50 -10.25 -19.16
N GLU A 31 -23.25 -11.45 -19.69
CA GLU A 31 -22.16 -12.31 -19.26
C GLU A 31 -20.79 -11.67 -19.53
N MET A 32 -20.59 -11.06 -20.71
CA MET A 32 -19.38 -10.30 -21.00
C MET A 32 -19.21 -9.13 -20.02
N THR A 33 -20.24 -8.31 -19.80
CA THR A 33 -20.19 -7.18 -18.84
C THR A 33 -19.98 -7.61 -17.39
N LYS A 34 -20.40 -8.82 -17.00
CA LYS A 34 -20.18 -9.36 -15.66
C LYS A 34 -18.70 -9.65 -15.39
N HIS A 35 -17.92 -9.84 -16.45
CA HIS A 35 -16.50 -10.17 -16.42
C HIS A 35 -15.57 -9.00 -16.85
N GLU A 36 -16.11 -7.87 -17.27
CA GLU A 36 -15.36 -6.65 -17.60
C GLU A 36 -15.08 -5.80 -16.34
N ALA A 37 -13.94 -5.10 -16.32
CA ALA A 37 -13.56 -4.16 -15.27
C ALA A 37 -14.42 -2.89 -15.29
N THR A 38 -14.81 -2.38 -14.12
CA THR A 38 -15.68 -1.21 -13.94
C THR A 38 -15.12 -0.29 -12.85
N TYR A 39 -15.22 1.05 -13.04
CA TYR A 39 -14.82 2.04 -12.03
C TYR A 39 -15.45 1.80 -10.65
N LYS A 40 -16.75 1.51 -10.61
CA LYS A 40 -17.47 1.17 -9.37
C LYS A 40 -16.89 -0.08 -8.69
N GLY A 41 -16.47 -1.07 -9.48
CA GLY A 41 -15.87 -2.31 -8.99
C GLY A 41 -14.49 -2.09 -8.37
N ILE A 42 -13.69 -1.20 -8.95
CA ILE A 42 -12.37 -0.81 -8.45
C ILE A 42 -12.52 0.02 -7.16
N ALA A 43 -13.32 1.08 -7.19
CA ALA A 43 -13.56 1.93 -6.02
C ALA A 43 -14.08 1.14 -4.81
N GLY A 44 -15.01 0.20 -5.03
CA GLY A 44 -15.49 -0.68 -3.96
C GLY A 44 -14.40 -1.56 -3.34
N LYS A 45 -13.44 -2.05 -4.14
CA LYS A 45 -12.31 -2.84 -3.64
C LYS A 45 -11.27 -1.99 -2.91
N THR A 46 -11.01 -0.78 -3.41
CA THR A 46 -10.13 0.19 -2.74
C THR A 46 -10.68 0.53 -1.34
N ILE A 47 -11.98 0.84 -1.23
CA ILE A 47 -12.64 1.10 0.05
C ILE A 47 -12.55 -0.13 0.96
N TYR A 48 -12.78 -1.33 0.42
CA TYR A 48 -12.66 -2.58 1.18
C TYR A 48 -11.26 -2.74 1.80
N PHE A 49 -10.18 -2.54 1.03
CA PHE A 49 -8.82 -2.60 1.57
C PHE A 49 -8.52 -1.50 2.60
N LEU A 50 -9.03 -0.28 2.41
CA LEU A 50 -8.87 0.80 3.38
C LEU A 50 -9.59 0.50 4.70
N ILE A 51 -10.82 -0.03 4.65
CA ILE A 51 -11.54 -0.48 5.85
C ILE A 51 -10.75 -1.56 6.56
N LEU A 52 -10.21 -2.51 5.81
CA LEU A 52 -9.44 -3.61 6.37
C LEU A 52 -8.14 -3.13 7.04
N CYS A 53 -7.51 -2.08 6.50
CA CYS A 53 -6.39 -1.40 7.13
C CYS A 53 -6.79 -0.73 8.46
N VAL A 54 -7.95 -0.05 8.51
CA VAL A 54 -8.50 0.51 9.76
C VAL A 54 -8.80 -0.58 10.79
N VAL A 55 -9.31 -1.74 10.34
CA VAL A 55 -9.52 -2.90 11.22
C VAL A 55 -8.20 -3.41 11.78
N GLY A 56 -7.14 -3.51 10.95
CA GLY A 56 -5.79 -3.87 11.40
C GLY A 56 -5.22 -2.87 12.43
N PHE A 57 -5.42 -1.58 12.20
CA PHE A 57 -5.03 -0.50 13.12
C PHE A 57 -5.74 -0.63 14.47
N ALA A 58 -7.06 -0.81 14.46
CA ALA A 58 -7.83 -1.02 15.70
C ALA A 58 -7.42 -2.32 16.43
N ALA A 59 -7.14 -3.38 15.68
CA ALA A 59 -6.69 -4.66 16.21
C ALA A 59 -5.36 -4.52 16.97
N PHE A 60 -4.44 -3.67 16.50
CA PHE A 60 -3.20 -3.37 17.21
C PHE A 60 -3.48 -2.83 18.62
N PHE A 61 -4.28 -1.78 18.78
CA PHE A 61 -4.56 -1.20 20.10
C PHE A 61 -5.25 -2.18 21.05
N VAL A 62 -6.18 -2.99 20.54
CA VAL A 62 -6.86 -4.01 21.34
C VAL A 62 -5.87 -5.08 21.80
N LEU A 63 -5.04 -5.60 20.90
CA LEU A 63 -4.04 -6.61 21.22
C LEU A 63 -2.95 -6.06 22.15
N HIS A 64 -2.45 -4.86 21.89
CA HIS A 64 -1.44 -4.19 22.71
C HIS A 64 -1.90 -4.04 24.16
N ASN A 65 -3.14 -3.57 24.38
CA ASN A 65 -3.71 -3.45 25.72
C ASN A 65 -3.85 -4.80 26.44
N ILE A 66 -4.29 -5.85 25.72
CA ILE A 66 -4.42 -7.21 26.27
C ILE A 66 -3.04 -7.79 26.64
N PHE A 67 -2.04 -7.60 25.78
CA PHE A 67 -0.70 -8.13 26.00
C PHE A 67 0.04 -7.39 27.12
N MET A 68 -0.06 -6.07 27.19
CA MET A 68 0.54 -5.28 28.28
C MET A 68 -0.06 -5.66 29.65
N GLN A 69 -1.38 -5.81 29.72
CA GLN A 69 -2.03 -6.29 30.95
C GLN A 69 -1.58 -7.71 31.34
N SER A 70 -1.33 -8.57 30.35
CA SER A 70 -0.82 -9.93 30.59
C SER A 70 0.65 -9.93 31.02
N ALA A 71 1.48 -9.02 30.50
CA ALA A 71 2.90 -8.97 30.81
C ALA A 71 3.20 -8.49 32.23
N GLU A 72 2.41 -7.55 32.77
CA GLU A 72 2.51 -7.15 34.19
C GLU A 72 2.18 -8.31 35.13
N SER A 73 1.27 -9.21 34.72
CA SER A 73 0.89 -10.39 35.50
C SER A 73 1.93 -11.53 35.46
N PHE A 74 2.79 -11.58 34.44
CA PHE A 74 3.72 -12.70 34.20
C PHE A 74 5.20 -12.31 34.13
N GLY A 75 5.55 -11.02 34.32
CA GLY A 75 6.93 -10.53 34.35
C GLY A 75 7.67 -10.55 33.00
N GLY A 76 6.95 -10.55 31.87
CA GLY A 76 7.49 -10.82 30.53
C GLY A 76 7.68 -9.58 29.63
N VAL A 77 8.50 -8.62 30.05
CA VAL A 77 8.80 -7.40 29.26
C VAL A 77 10.16 -7.54 28.56
N LEU A 78 10.20 -7.25 27.26
CA LEU A 78 11.44 -7.13 26.50
C LEU A 78 11.65 -5.67 26.11
N THR A 79 12.83 -5.15 26.42
CA THR A 79 13.30 -3.84 25.94
C THR A 79 14.17 -4.07 24.71
N ILE A 80 13.68 -3.69 23.54
CA ILE A 80 14.47 -3.73 22.30
C ILE A 80 15.19 -2.38 22.17
N GLY A 81 16.52 -2.38 22.35
CA GLY A 81 17.38 -1.20 22.33
C GLY A 81 17.79 -0.71 20.92
N ASP A 82 17.84 0.61 20.81
CA ASP A 82 18.53 1.51 19.85
C ASP A 82 18.68 1.06 18.38
N VAL A 83 17.58 1.17 17.62
CA VAL A 83 17.61 1.12 16.15
C VAL A 83 18.00 2.51 15.62
N GLU A 84 19.30 2.72 15.41
CA GLU A 84 19.93 4.04 15.22
C GLU A 84 19.72 4.70 13.82
N GLU A 85 19.04 4.06 12.85
CA GLU A 85 18.91 4.61 11.49
C GLU A 85 17.48 4.60 10.91
N LEU A 86 16.48 4.88 11.75
CA LEU A 86 15.22 5.46 11.29
C LEU A 86 14.98 6.74 12.10
N GLU A 87 15.62 7.84 11.66
CA GLU A 87 15.67 9.17 12.27
C GLU A 87 14.83 9.40 13.54
N GLY A 88 15.48 9.29 14.71
CA GLY A 88 15.06 9.98 15.94
C GLY A 88 14.16 9.23 16.93
N ILE A 89 14.76 8.31 17.71
CA ILE A 89 14.34 7.72 19.00
C ILE A 89 13.05 6.88 18.99
N MET A 90 13.18 5.55 19.22
CA MET A 90 12.20 4.76 19.99
C MET A 90 12.88 3.57 20.69
N ALA A 91 12.88 3.55 22.02
CA ALA A 91 13.05 2.32 22.77
C ALA A 91 11.68 1.64 22.83
N ILE A 92 11.48 0.55 22.08
CA ILE A 92 10.20 -0.13 22.06
C ILE A 92 10.18 -1.14 23.21
N ASN A 93 9.44 -0.81 24.27
CA ASN A 93 9.07 -1.79 25.27
C ASN A 93 7.92 -2.62 24.70
N THR A 94 8.15 -3.91 24.48
CA THR A 94 7.13 -4.83 23.97
C THR A 94 7.10 -6.10 24.80
N CYS A 95 5.93 -6.73 24.82
CA CYS A 95 5.80 -8.06 25.41
C CYS A 95 6.30 -9.10 24.41
N VAL A 96 6.81 -10.25 24.89
CA VAL A 96 7.28 -11.36 24.03
C VAL A 96 6.22 -11.75 22.98
N TYR A 97 4.96 -11.83 23.40
CA TYR A 97 3.83 -12.18 22.52
C TYR A 97 3.57 -11.13 21.45
N GLU A 98 3.70 -9.85 21.81
CA GLU A 98 3.53 -8.75 20.88
C GLU A 98 4.64 -8.74 19.83
N ALA A 99 5.90 -8.94 20.24
CA ALA A 99 7.04 -9.06 19.36
C ALA A 99 6.90 -10.22 18.35
N LEU A 100 6.34 -11.36 18.77
CA LEU A 100 6.04 -12.48 17.86
C LEU A 100 5.00 -12.10 16.81
N VAL A 101 3.92 -11.41 17.20
CA VAL A 101 2.90 -10.92 16.26
C VAL A 101 3.51 -9.92 15.27
N PHE A 102 4.38 -9.02 15.74
CA PHE A 102 5.14 -8.10 14.89
C PHE A 102 5.99 -8.80 13.85
N ILE A 103 6.75 -9.83 14.24
CA ILE A 103 7.61 -10.57 13.33
C ILE A 103 6.76 -11.27 12.26
N VAL A 104 5.68 -11.94 12.66
CA VAL A 104 4.78 -12.63 11.72
C VAL A 104 4.13 -11.64 10.76
N ALA A 105 3.60 -10.52 11.27
CA ALA A 105 3.04 -9.45 10.44
C ALA A 105 4.09 -8.90 9.48
N GLY A 106 5.33 -8.69 9.94
CA GLY A 106 6.42 -8.14 9.13
C GLY A 106 6.83 -9.03 7.98
N ILE A 107 6.88 -10.34 8.22
CA ILE A 107 7.07 -11.33 7.16
C ILE A 107 5.92 -11.22 6.16
N ILE A 108 4.67 -11.18 6.60
CA ILE A 108 3.52 -11.08 5.67
C ILE A 108 3.60 -9.80 4.83
N VAL A 109 3.89 -8.64 5.43
CA VAL A 109 4.02 -7.35 4.74
C VAL A 109 5.18 -7.34 3.75
N LEU A 110 6.31 -7.99 4.06
CA LEU A 110 7.45 -8.05 3.14
C LEU A 110 7.17 -8.96 1.94
N PHE A 111 6.52 -10.10 2.16
CA PHE A 111 6.32 -11.12 1.13
C PHE A 111 5.08 -10.86 0.25
N THR A 112 4.05 -10.21 0.77
CA THR A 112 2.78 -9.99 0.04
C THR A 112 2.91 -9.09 -1.21
N PRO A 113 3.67 -7.98 -1.25
CA PRO A 113 3.84 -7.17 -2.46
C PRO A 113 4.60 -7.94 -3.55
N LEU A 114 5.60 -8.73 -3.15
CA LEU A 114 6.35 -9.60 -4.06
C LEU A 114 5.43 -10.66 -4.68
N MET A 115 4.56 -11.28 -3.86
CA MET A 115 3.62 -12.28 -4.32
C MET A 115 2.50 -11.70 -5.19
N ALA A 116 2.06 -10.47 -4.90
CA ALA A 116 1.10 -9.74 -5.74
C ALA A 116 1.69 -9.44 -7.12
N TRP A 117 2.99 -9.13 -7.19
CA TRP A 117 3.70 -8.91 -8.45
C TRP A 117 3.90 -10.21 -9.25
N LEU A 118 4.26 -11.29 -8.58
CA LEU A 118 4.56 -12.58 -9.21
C LEU A 118 3.30 -13.34 -9.65
N ILE A 119 2.21 -13.26 -8.87
CA ILE A 119 1.00 -14.05 -9.07
C ILE A 119 -0.25 -13.14 -9.05
N ARG A 120 -0.54 -12.52 -10.20
CA ARG A 120 -1.71 -11.65 -10.41
C ARG A 120 -3.07 -12.22 -9.95
N PRO A 121 -3.39 -13.53 -10.06
CA PRO A 121 -4.68 -14.02 -9.59
C PRO A 121 -4.84 -14.09 -8.06
N THR A 122 -3.76 -14.02 -7.27
CA THR A 122 -3.81 -14.18 -5.80
C THR A 122 -4.00 -12.85 -5.07
N ILE A 123 -4.07 -11.72 -5.81
CA ILE A 123 -4.20 -10.37 -5.26
C ILE A 123 -5.37 -10.19 -4.29
N PRO A 124 -6.56 -10.80 -4.47
CA PRO A 124 -7.64 -10.65 -3.50
C PRO A 124 -7.24 -11.12 -2.10
N VAL A 125 -6.54 -12.26 -2.00
CA VAL A 125 -6.13 -12.86 -0.72
C VAL A 125 -4.88 -12.17 -0.17
N VAL A 126 -3.89 -11.99 -1.02
CA VAL A 126 -2.61 -11.36 -0.68
C VAL A 126 -2.81 -9.90 -0.26
N GLY A 127 -3.68 -9.17 -0.99
CA GLY A 127 -4.02 -7.79 -0.68
C GLY A 127 -4.80 -7.64 0.61
N THR A 128 -5.68 -8.60 0.96
CA THR A 128 -6.37 -8.59 2.26
C THR A 128 -5.39 -8.81 3.41
N LEU A 129 -4.50 -9.79 3.28
CA LEU A 129 -3.50 -10.08 4.30
C LEU A 129 -2.56 -8.89 4.48
N TYR A 130 -2.12 -8.29 3.37
CA TYR A 130 -1.32 -7.06 3.38
C TYR A 130 -2.05 -5.95 4.13
N ALA A 131 -3.29 -5.61 3.77
CA ALA A 131 -4.00 -4.48 4.38
C ALA A 131 -4.21 -4.65 5.90
N ILE A 132 -4.51 -5.85 6.39
CA ILE A 132 -4.63 -6.10 7.84
C ILE A 132 -3.28 -5.91 8.52
N CYS A 133 -2.22 -6.54 8.00
CA CYS A 133 -0.90 -6.51 8.64
C CYS A 133 -0.29 -5.11 8.57
N GLU A 134 -0.47 -4.41 7.46
CA GLU A 134 -0.03 -3.02 7.28
C GLU A 134 -0.76 -2.09 8.23
N GLY A 135 -2.07 -2.26 8.42
CA GLY A 135 -2.84 -1.54 9.43
C GLY A 135 -2.29 -1.76 10.85
N TYR A 136 -1.91 -3.01 11.16
CA TYR A 136 -1.27 -3.35 12.44
C TYR A 136 0.07 -2.62 12.62
N PHE A 137 0.92 -2.56 11.58
CA PHE A 137 2.17 -1.78 11.60
C PHE A 137 1.94 -0.29 11.77
N ILE A 138 0.91 0.27 11.15
CA ILE A 138 0.57 1.67 11.34
C ILE A 138 0.20 1.93 12.79
N GLY A 139 -0.60 1.06 13.41
CA GLY A 139 -0.98 1.17 14.83
C GLY A 139 0.23 1.14 15.74
N ALA A 140 1.12 0.19 15.50
CA ALA A 140 2.38 0.03 16.20
C ALA A 140 3.31 1.22 16.13
N ILE A 141 3.57 1.69 14.91
CA ILE A 141 4.41 2.85 14.65
C ILE A 141 3.77 4.07 15.32
N THR A 142 2.44 4.19 15.26
CA THR A 142 1.72 5.25 15.97
C THR A 142 1.95 5.15 17.47
N GLU A 143 1.70 4.02 18.14
CA GLU A 143 1.90 3.95 19.60
C GLU A 143 3.36 4.24 19.99
N ALA A 144 4.31 3.67 19.26
CA ALA A 144 5.73 3.83 19.57
C ALA A 144 6.19 5.29 19.39
N LEU A 145 5.68 6.02 18.39
CA LEU A 145 6.03 7.42 18.13
C LEU A 145 5.27 8.43 19.01
N THR A 146 4.22 7.98 19.70
CA THR A 146 3.11 8.88 20.07
C THR A 146 2.65 8.72 21.52
N ALA A 147 3.58 8.47 22.45
CA ALA A 147 3.26 8.54 23.89
C ALA A 147 2.65 9.92 24.27
N ASP A 148 3.11 11.01 23.64
CA ASP A 148 2.67 12.40 23.95
C ASP A 148 1.90 13.13 22.82
N TYR A 149 1.91 12.64 21.56
CA TYR A 149 1.48 13.43 20.39
C TYR A 149 0.32 12.84 19.57
N LYS A 150 -0.72 12.27 20.22
CA LYS A 150 -1.80 11.49 19.55
C LYS A 150 -2.51 12.20 18.39
N TRP A 151 -2.45 13.53 18.36
CA TRP A 151 -3.01 14.36 17.30
C TRP A 151 -2.26 14.28 15.96
N ILE A 152 -0.98 13.88 15.94
CA ILE A 152 -0.15 13.82 14.72
C ILE A 152 -0.69 12.82 13.71
N SER A 153 -1.08 11.62 14.16
CA SER A 153 -1.62 10.58 13.28
C SER A 153 -2.91 11.05 12.58
N LEU A 154 -3.78 11.74 13.30
CA LEU A 154 -5.01 12.30 12.76
C LEU A 154 -4.72 13.37 11.69
N VAL A 155 -3.75 14.26 11.94
CA VAL A 155 -3.34 15.28 10.95
C VAL A 155 -2.73 14.61 9.70
N ALA A 156 -1.90 13.58 9.87
CA ALA A 156 -1.32 12.83 8.75
C ALA A 156 -2.40 12.14 7.89
N PHE A 157 -3.44 11.61 8.52
CA PHE A 157 -4.59 11.01 7.82
C PHE A 157 -5.35 12.06 7.01
N ILE A 158 -5.65 13.22 7.60
CA ILE A 158 -6.35 14.32 6.91
C ILE A 158 -5.53 14.83 5.72
N LEU A 159 -4.22 15.01 5.89
CA LEU A 159 -3.33 15.45 4.82
C LEU A 159 -3.23 14.42 3.69
N THR A 160 -3.14 13.12 4.01
CA THR A 160 -3.17 12.06 3.00
C THR A 160 -4.47 12.11 2.20
N ALA A 161 -5.62 12.21 2.87
CA ALA A 161 -6.92 12.32 2.23
C ALA A 161 -7.02 13.58 1.36
N ALA A 162 -6.45 14.70 1.80
CA ALA A 162 -6.39 15.94 1.04
C ALA A 162 -5.54 15.79 -0.23
N ILE A 163 -4.34 15.19 -0.14
CA ILE A 163 -3.46 14.95 -1.31
C ILE A 163 -4.14 14.05 -2.32
N VAL A 164 -4.73 12.93 -1.88
CA VAL A 164 -5.46 12.01 -2.76
C VAL A 164 -6.61 12.73 -3.45
N SER A 165 -7.37 13.55 -2.72
CA SER A 165 -8.50 14.31 -3.27
C SER A 165 -8.05 15.34 -4.30
N VAL A 166 -6.98 16.09 -4.02
CA VAL A 166 -6.40 17.08 -4.95
C VAL A 166 -5.86 16.41 -6.20
N MET A 167 -5.12 15.30 -6.06
CA MET A 167 -4.59 14.56 -7.21
C MET A 167 -5.70 13.94 -8.05
N LEU A 168 -6.74 13.39 -7.41
CA LEU A 168 -7.93 12.88 -8.11
C LEU A 168 -8.62 14.00 -8.89
N PHE A 169 -8.79 15.18 -8.29
CA PHE A 169 -9.38 16.34 -8.96
C PHE A 169 -8.55 16.80 -10.16
N LEU A 170 -7.22 16.90 -10.01
CA LEU A 170 -6.29 17.26 -11.08
C LEU A 170 -6.35 16.26 -12.24
N TYR A 171 -6.43 14.97 -11.93
CA TYR A 171 -6.55 13.90 -12.91
C TYR A 171 -7.87 13.95 -13.67
N VAL A 172 -9.00 14.04 -12.96
CA VAL A 172 -10.34 14.12 -13.55
C VAL A 172 -10.50 15.35 -14.45
N LYS A 173 -9.90 16.49 -14.06
CA LYS A 173 -9.88 17.71 -14.88
C LYS A 173 -8.95 17.60 -16.11
N ARG A 174 -8.20 16.50 -16.26
CA ARG A 174 -7.21 16.25 -17.33
C ARG A 174 -6.20 17.40 -17.48
N ILE A 175 -5.90 18.11 -16.38
CA ILE A 175 -4.91 19.20 -16.36
C ILE A 175 -3.51 18.62 -16.57
N VAL A 176 -3.24 17.45 -15.97
CA VAL A 176 -1.98 16.72 -16.11
C VAL A 176 -2.22 15.47 -16.95
N LYS A 177 -1.58 15.38 -18.12
CA LYS A 177 -1.64 14.19 -18.97
C LYS A 177 -0.53 13.22 -18.60
N VAL A 178 -0.89 12.01 -18.18
CA VAL A 178 0.06 10.94 -17.88
C VAL A 178 0.57 10.36 -19.20
N THR A 179 1.80 10.72 -19.58
CA THR A 179 2.43 10.17 -20.80
C THR A 179 3.23 8.91 -20.48
N LYS A 180 3.50 8.08 -21.49
CA LYS A 180 4.39 6.91 -21.34
C LYS A 180 5.76 7.29 -20.74
N LYS A 181 6.32 8.42 -21.18
CA LYS A 181 7.59 8.95 -20.65
C LYS A 181 7.47 9.30 -19.16
N PHE A 182 6.37 9.91 -18.75
CA PHE A 182 6.11 10.22 -17.34
C PHE A 182 6.06 8.95 -16.48
N LYS A 183 5.32 7.91 -16.92
CA LYS A 183 5.28 6.61 -16.21
C LYS A 183 6.69 5.99 -16.07
N THR A 184 7.48 6.00 -17.14
CA THR A 184 8.84 5.44 -17.11
C THR A 184 9.75 6.21 -16.16
N VAL A 185 9.77 7.54 -16.23
CA VAL A 185 10.60 8.37 -15.34
C VAL A 185 10.21 8.12 -13.88
N LEU A 186 8.92 8.13 -13.57
CA LEU A 186 8.47 7.95 -12.20
C LEU A 186 8.75 6.54 -11.67
N SER A 187 8.55 5.51 -12.48
CA SER A 187 8.92 4.14 -12.12
C SER A 187 10.43 3.99 -11.88
N THR A 188 11.28 4.64 -12.69
CA THR A 188 12.73 4.62 -12.46
C THR A 188 13.13 5.35 -11.17
N LEU A 189 12.52 6.49 -10.86
CA LEU A 189 12.77 7.20 -9.60
C LEU A 189 12.41 6.34 -8.38
N PHE A 190 11.24 5.69 -8.42
CA PHE A 190 10.80 4.81 -7.34
C PHE A 190 11.74 3.62 -7.16
N LEU A 191 12.19 3.01 -8.26
CA LEU A 191 13.10 1.87 -8.24
C LEU A 191 14.48 2.27 -7.71
N VAL A 192 15.04 3.40 -8.17
CA VAL A 192 16.30 3.95 -7.65
C VAL A 192 16.20 4.25 -6.15
N MET A 193 15.05 4.75 -5.68
CA MET A 193 14.84 5.01 -4.26
C MET A 193 14.88 3.73 -3.43
N ILE A 194 14.18 2.67 -3.86
CA ILE A 194 14.14 1.39 -3.14
C ILE A 194 15.49 0.70 -3.19
N PHE A 195 16.05 0.51 -4.39
CA PHE A 195 17.33 -0.17 -4.56
C PHE A 195 18.49 0.62 -3.99
N GLY A 196 18.44 1.96 -4.05
CA GLY A 196 19.42 2.84 -3.42
C GLY A 196 19.41 2.69 -1.90
N GLY A 197 18.23 2.69 -1.28
CA GLY A 197 18.09 2.47 0.16
C GLY A 197 18.60 1.08 0.59
N ILE A 198 18.19 0.03 -0.12
CA ILE A 198 18.65 -1.34 0.15
C ILE A 198 20.16 -1.47 -0.07
N ALA A 199 20.72 -0.86 -1.11
CA ALA A 199 22.15 -0.88 -1.38
C ALA A 199 22.93 -0.20 -0.25
N ILE A 200 22.50 0.99 0.20
CA ILE A 200 23.14 1.68 1.34
C ILE A 200 23.08 0.80 2.60
N PHE A 201 21.92 0.19 2.88
CA PHE A 201 21.75 -0.72 4.01
C PHE A 201 22.70 -1.93 3.93
N LEU A 202 22.75 -2.63 2.79
CA LEU A 202 23.63 -3.78 2.59
C LEU A 202 25.11 -3.40 2.65
N LEU A 203 25.49 -2.23 2.11
CA LEU A 203 26.86 -1.74 2.14
C LEU A 203 27.31 -1.32 3.55
N SER A 204 26.38 -0.97 4.44
CA SER A 204 26.67 -0.67 5.85
C SER A 204 27.24 -1.88 6.60
N PHE A 205 26.89 -3.11 6.19
CA PHE A 205 27.44 -4.35 6.77
C PHE A 205 28.89 -4.64 6.34
N VAL A 206 29.43 -3.92 5.35
CA VAL A 206 30.81 -4.10 4.88
C VAL A 206 31.74 -3.21 5.72
N PRO A 207 32.62 -3.79 6.57
CA PRO A 207 33.40 -3.00 7.54
C PRO A 207 34.31 -1.94 6.89
N PHE A 208 34.80 -2.22 5.68
CA PHE A 208 35.66 -1.30 4.92
C PHE A 208 34.92 -0.09 4.35
N LEU A 209 33.61 -0.20 4.09
CA LEU A 209 32.79 0.88 3.54
C LEU A 209 32.05 1.67 4.63
N ARG A 210 31.95 1.13 5.84
CA ARG A 210 31.30 1.76 6.99
C ARG A 210 31.66 3.24 7.23
N PRO A 211 32.94 3.69 7.18
CA PRO A 211 33.25 5.11 7.39
C PRO A 211 32.73 6.02 6.25
N ILE A 212 32.70 5.52 5.02
CA ILE A 212 32.15 6.25 3.86
C ILE A 212 30.62 6.34 3.98
N ILE A 213 29.97 5.23 4.36
CA ILE A 213 28.52 5.17 4.58
C ILE A 213 28.12 6.09 5.73
N MET A 214 28.83 6.05 6.87
CA MET A 214 28.59 6.97 8.00
C MET A 214 28.74 8.43 7.59
N GLY A 215 29.70 8.77 6.73
CA GLY A 215 29.80 10.11 6.17
C GLY A 215 28.54 10.49 5.40
N ILE A 216 28.11 9.65 4.46
CA ILE A 216 26.90 9.85 3.65
C ILE A 216 25.64 9.97 4.52
N THR A 217 25.46 9.07 5.50
CA THR A 217 24.30 9.10 6.40
C THR A 217 24.31 10.34 7.28
N THR A 218 25.48 10.79 7.75
CA THR A 218 25.61 12.05 8.50
C THR A 218 25.25 13.27 7.64
N PHE A 219 25.65 13.29 6.36
CA PHE A 219 25.25 14.35 5.43
C PHE A 219 23.74 14.34 5.15
N MET A 220 23.14 13.16 5.04
CA MET A 220 21.69 12.99 4.82
C MET A 220 20.87 13.31 6.08
N ASN A 221 21.42 13.02 7.26
CA ASN A 221 20.85 13.34 8.57
C ASN A 221 20.93 14.83 8.92
N ASN A 222 21.48 15.67 8.03
CA ASN A 222 21.36 17.11 8.20
C ASN A 222 19.87 17.50 8.19
N PRO A 223 19.38 18.18 9.24
CA PRO A 223 17.95 18.34 9.47
C PRO A 223 17.24 19.22 8.43
N ILE A 224 17.97 20.01 7.65
CA ILE A 224 17.42 20.76 6.51
C ILE A 224 17.28 19.86 5.28
N ILE A 225 18.27 18.99 5.06
CA ILE A 225 18.33 18.08 3.92
C ILE A 225 17.28 16.98 4.10
N SER A 226 17.14 16.40 5.30
CA SER A 226 16.17 15.34 5.57
C SER A 226 14.72 15.79 5.34
N ILE A 227 14.35 17.00 5.75
CA ILE A 227 13.01 17.56 5.51
C ILE A 227 12.78 17.80 4.01
N GLY A 228 13.76 18.39 3.31
CA GLY A 228 13.67 18.60 1.86
C GLY A 228 13.46 17.30 1.10
N MET A 229 14.19 16.24 1.50
CA MET A 229 14.04 14.91 0.93
C MET A 229 12.68 14.26 1.27
N SER A 230 12.18 14.43 2.49
CA SER A 230 10.83 13.96 2.89
C SER A 230 9.75 14.60 2.02
N VAL A 231 9.81 15.93 1.81
CA VAL A 231 8.87 16.64 0.93
C VAL A 231 8.98 16.14 -0.50
N LEU A 232 10.20 15.96 -1.01
CA LEU A 232 10.44 15.40 -2.35
C LEU A 232 9.77 14.03 -2.51
N TYR A 233 9.91 13.14 -1.51
CA TYR A 233 9.29 11.82 -1.54
C TYR A 233 7.76 11.88 -1.52
N ILE A 234 7.16 12.81 -0.77
CA ILE A 234 5.70 13.03 -0.79
C ILE A 234 5.25 13.48 -2.19
N VAL A 235 5.98 14.41 -2.82
CA VAL A 235 5.67 14.87 -4.18
C VAL A 235 5.76 13.72 -5.19
N ILE A 236 6.83 12.92 -5.13
CA ILE A 236 7.00 11.75 -5.99
C ILE A 236 5.85 10.75 -5.80
N ALA A 237 5.47 10.46 -4.55
CA ALA A 237 4.37 9.56 -4.25
C ALA A 237 3.02 10.11 -4.74
N ALA A 238 2.78 11.41 -4.59
CA ALA A 238 1.58 12.07 -5.08
C ALA A 238 1.50 12.06 -6.63
N LEU A 239 2.65 12.16 -7.32
CA LEU A 239 2.72 11.93 -8.77
C LEU A 239 2.43 10.48 -9.15
N PHE A 240 2.74 9.52 -8.26
CA PHE A 240 2.48 8.09 -8.50
C PHE A 240 0.98 7.79 -8.48
N LEU A 241 0.21 8.52 -7.66
CA LEU A 241 -1.26 8.45 -7.72
C LEU A 241 -1.81 8.77 -9.11
N LEU A 242 -1.22 9.70 -9.85
CA LEU A 242 -1.65 9.98 -11.23
C LEU A 242 -1.43 8.77 -12.14
N VAL A 243 -0.33 8.05 -11.96
CA VAL A 243 -0.07 6.81 -12.70
C VAL A 243 -1.07 5.73 -12.30
N ASP A 244 -1.40 5.62 -11.01
CA ASP A 244 -2.41 4.67 -10.53
C ASP A 244 -3.80 4.97 -11.13
N PHE A 245 -4.20 6.23 -11.19
CA PHE A 245 -5.47 6.64 -11.83
C PHE A 245 -5.49 6.35 -13.33
N ASP A 246 -4.37 6.55 -14.02
CA ASP A 246 -4.24 6.21 -15.44
C ASP A 246 -4.30 4.71 -15.69
N VAL A 247 -3.71 3.89 -14.81
CA VAL A 247 -3.86 2.43 -14.85
C VAL A 247 -5.33 2.01 -14.62
N ILE A 248 -6.05 2.70 -13.75
CA ILE A 248 -7.48 2.44 -13.51
C ILE A 248 -8.33 2.80 -14.74
N GLU A 249 -8.10 3.96 -15.35
CA GLU A 249 -8.78 4.37 -16.60
C GLU A 249 -8.47 3.39 -17.73
N GLU A 250 -7.19 3.04 -17.93
CA GLU A 250 -6.74 2.07 -18.92
C GLU A 250 -7.40 0.69 -18.72
N CYS A 251 -7.51 0.21 -17.48
CA CYS A 251 -8.17 -1.07 -17.16
C CYS A 251 -9.64 -1.10 -17.58
N VAL A 252 -10.35 0.02 -17.39
CA VAL A 252 -11.79 0.11 -17.72
C VAL A 252 -12.00 0.36 -19.21
N GLU A 253 -11.21 1.25 -19.82
CA GLU A 253 -11.27 1.54 -21.26
C GLU A 253 -10.95 0.32 -22.12
N GLN A 254 -9.96 -0.48 -21.70
CA GLN A 254 -9.58 -1.72 -22.39
C GLN A 254 -10.49 -2.91 -22.05
N LYS A 255 -11.53 -2.72 -21.23
CA LYS A 255 -12.47 -3.79 -20.81
C LYS A 255 -11.72 -5.02 -20.27
N MET A 256 -10.71 -4.78 -19.44
CA MET A 256 -9.86 -5.83 -18.90
C MET A 256 -10.65 -6.83 -18.03
N PRO A 257 -10.17 -8.08 -17.87
CA PRO A 257 -10.85 -9.06 -17.03
C PRO A 257 -10.99 -8.57 -15.59
N LYS A 258 -12.14 -8.82 -14.97
CA LYS A 258 -12.52 -8.38 -13.62
C LYS A 258 -11.51 -8.69 -12.51
N LYS A 259 -10.68 -9.72 -12.69
CA LYS A 259 -9.60 -10.06 -11.75
C LYS A 259 -8.59 -8.91 -11.61
N LEU A 260 -8.39 -8.11 -12.66
CA LEU A 260 -7.45 -6.99 -12.65
C LEU A 260 -7.96 -5.77 -11.91
N GLU A 261 -9.27 -5.68 -11.62
CA GLU A 261 -9.79 -4.64 -10.71
C GLU A 261 -9.14 -4.71 -9.33
N TRP A 262 -8.82 -5.93 -8.86
CA TRP A 262 -8.13 -6.14 -7.59
C TRP A 262 -6.69 -5.62 -7.63
N MET A 263 -6.00 -5.78 -8.75
CA MET A 263 -4.64 -5.28 -8.94
C MET A 263 -4.61 -3.75 -8.94
N ALA A 264 -5.51 -3.13 -9.71
CA ALA A 264 -5.60 -1.68 -9.80
C ALA A 264 -6.00 -1.06 -8.45
N ALA A 265 -6.97 -1.68 -7.75
CA ALA A 265 -7.37 -1.24 -6.42
C ALA A 265 -6.25 -1.38 -5.38
N PHE A 266 -5.49 -2.48 -5.42
CA PHE A 266 -4.38 -2.73 -4.50
C PHE A 266 -3.23 -1.74 -4.71
N GLY A 267 -2.82 -1.49 -5.96
CA GLY A 267 -1.77 -0.52 -6.26
C GLY A 267 -2.11 0.89 -5.76
N LEU A 268 -3.35 1.33 -6.00
CA LEU A 268 -3.83 2.61 -5.47
C LEU A 268 -3.75 2.68 -3.94
N VAL A 269 -4.19 1.63 -3.23
CA VAL A 269 -4.14 1.58 -1.76
C VAL A 269 -2.70 1.57 -1.25
N TYR A 270 -1.82 0.83 -1.89
CA TYR A 270 -0.39 0.79 -1.55
C TYR A 270 0.23 2.19 -1.62
N THR A 271 -0.04 2.95 -2.69
CA THR A 271 0.43 4.32 -2.84
C THR A 271 -0.17 5.25 -1.77
N VAL A 272 -1.46 5.10 -1.45
CA VAL A 272 -2.13 5.89 -0.39
C VAL A 272 -1.48 5.64 0.98
N ILE A 273 -1.23 4.38 1.33
CA ILE A 273 -0.56 4.02 2.58
C ILE A 273 0.87 4.54 2.61
N TYR A 274 1.59 4.45 1.50
CA TYR A 274 2.94 4.98 1.39
C TYR A 274 2.99 6.50 1.63
N ILE A 275 2.04 7.25 1.06
CA ILE A 275 1.91 8.70 1.30
C ILE A 275 1.68 8.97 2.78
N TYR A 276 0.82 8.19 3.44
CA TYR A 276 0.57 8.33 4.88
C TYR A 276 1.86 8.22 5.69
N PHE A 277 2.69 7.19 5.45
CA PHE A 277 3.98 7.05 6.15
C PHE A 277 4.94 8.20 5.88
N LYS A 278 4.97 8.73 4.65
CA LYS A 278 5.83 9.87 4.33
C LYS A 278 5.38 11.17 4.97
N ILE A 279 4.06 11.41 5.05
CA ILE A 279 3.52 12.58 5.77
C ILE A 279 3.77 12.43 7.26
N LEU A 280 3.53 11.24 7.82
CA LEU A 280 3.79 10.96 9.23
C LEU A 280 5.26 11.27 9.56
N ASN A 281 6.20 10.75 8.76
CA ASN A 281 7.62 11.04 8.91
C ASN A 281 7.95 12.54 8.84
N LEU A 282 7.34 13.26 7.89
CA LEU A 282 7.55 14.71 7.77
C LEU A 282 7.10 15.46 9.03
N ILE A 283 5.92 15.13 9.58
CA ILE A 283 5.41 15.81 10.77
C ILE A 283 6.29 15.51 12.00
N LEU A 284 6.82 14.29 12.11
CA LEU A 284 7.75 13.92 13.18
C LEU A 284 9.06 14.70 13.08
N GLN A 285 9.65 14.81 11.89
CA GLN A 285 10.86 15.61 11.66
C GLN A 285 10.63 17.08 12.02
N LEU A 286 9.46 17.64 11.72
CA LEU A 286 9.11 19.00 12.11
C LEU A 286 8.89 19.16 13.62
N THR A 287 8.24 18.20 14.27
CA THR A 287 7.93 18.26 15.71
C THR A 287 9.20 18.06 16.56
N SER A 288 10.10 17.15 16.16
CA SER A 288 11.38 16.93 16.83
C SER A 288 12.31 18.16 16.82
N ARG A 289 12.06 19.12 15.93
CA ARG A 289 12.73 20.43 15.94
C ARG A 289 12.11 21.42 16.92
N GLY A 290 10.78 21.41 17.07
CA GLY A 290 10.09 22.30 18.02
C GLY A 290 10.50 22.08 19.48
N ASN A 291 10.95 20.86 19.84
CA ASN A 291 11.47 20.55 21.17
C ASN A 291 12.98 20.86 21.35
N ARG A 292 13.66 21.44 20.36
CA ARG A 292 15.11 21.78 20.41
C ARG A 292 15.39 23.29 20.53
N GLU A 293 14.35 24.10 20.73
CA GLU A 293 14.44 25.51 21.12
C GLU A 293 13.93 25.70 22.57
#